data_AF-A0A1G1TLH9-F1
#
_entry.id   AF-A0A1G1TLH9-F1
#
_cell.length_a   1.000
_cell.length_b   1.000
_cell.length_c   1.000
_cell.angle_alpha   90.00
_cell.angle_beta   90.00
_cell.angle_gamma   90.00
#
_symmetry.space_group_name_H-M   'P 1'
#
loop_
_entity.id
_entity.type
_entity.pdbx_description
1 polymer ?
#
loop_
_entity_poly.entity_id
_entity_poly.type
_entity_poly.pdbx_seq_one_letter_code
_entity_poly.pdbx_strand_id
1 'polypeptide(L)'
;MGLKILITLLLIVANGFFVAAEFSLIRVRLSQLELKAKEGSRIAGQAMKVLHNLYSYLSATQLGVTIASLILGAVGEEVATEIILNTMSRFSIAISPAAAHSTAVVVGLIFITILHVLFGELFPKTLAIQRPEAVSLALVLPLRVFYFATLPLTWFLSKASNVLLGAVGVNPAHGTEAHTSDELRLLLDQSKQSGEIQDSEHELIENVFEFNDRMVRQIMVPRTKLSALDVNASEDQILETVFSEGYSRLPVYEGNIDNIVGILNVKDLLPIIRRNEPVELARIMRAPYFVPETKKINRLLRNFQRKHTVMAVVSDEFGGVSGIVTIEDIMEELVGEIQDEYDNEVPVVEKMSADEYRVAAATSISDANEYLPYPLPESENYETVGGLLNVVYGSIPEVGDVAVLAPYEFRVLERSRRVIDLVQLRVVRAEENDEPRTDLSAEI
;
A
#
# COMPACT_ATOMS: atom_id res chain seq x y z
N MET A 1 -60.92 13.47 -8.24
CA MET A 1 -60.24 12.16 -8.25
C MET A 1 -59.02 12.14 -9.18
N GLY A 2 -59.14 12.36 -10.50
CA GLY A 2 -58.00 12.26 -11.43
C GLY A 2 -56.78 13.14 -11.10
N LEU A 3 -56.99 14.39 -10.71
CA LEU A 3 -55.91 15.29 -10.28
C LEU A 3 -55.18 14.79 -9.02
N LYS A 4 -55.93 14.27 -8.02
CA LYS A 4 -55.33 13.74 -6.79
C LYS A 4 -54.46 12.51 -7.10
N ILE A 5 -54.92 11.60 -7.95
CA ILE A 5 -54.15 10.44 -8.41
C ILE A 5 -52.86 10.87 -9.11
N LEU A 6 -52.93 11.87 -9.99
CA LEU A 6 -51.75 12.41 -10.66
C LEU A 6 -50.73 12.98 -9.66
N ILE A 7 -51.20 13.73 -8.66
CA ILE A 7 -50.36 14.29 -7.60
C ILE A 7 -49.70 13.15 -6.79
N THR A 8 -50.46 12.12 -6.39
CA THR A 8 -49.94 10.95 -5.68
C THR A 8 -48.84 10.25 -6.48
N LEU A 9 -49.04 10.02 -7.79
CA LEU A 9 -48.03 9.41 -8.65
C LEU A 9 -46.79 10.29 -8.80
N LEU A 10 -46.97 11.61 -8.95
CA LEU A 10 -45.85 12.55 -9.04
C LEU A 10 -45.04 12.57 -7.73
N LEU A 11 -45.69 12.50 -6.57
CA LEU A 11 -45.04 12.44 -5.27
C LEU A 11 -44.23 11.15 -5.09
N ILE A 12 -44.72 10.00 -5.56
CA ILE A 12 -43.96 8.75 -5.57
C ILE A 12 -42.69 8.90 -6.41
N VAL A 13 -42.81 9.46 -7.62
CA VAL A 13 -41.67 9.72 -8.51
C VAL A 13 -40.70 10.73 -7.90
N ALA A 14 -41.20 11.79 -7.27
CA ALA A 14 -40.38 12.80 -6.60
C ALA A 14 -39.61 12.19 -5.42
N ASN A 15 -40.23 11.32 -4.63
CA ASN A 15 -39.54 10.59 -3.57
C ASN A 15 -38.43 9.71 -4.17
N GLY A 16 -38.75 8.96 -5.23
CA GLY A 16 -37.78 8.12 -5.92
C GLY A 16 -36.62 8.90 -6.53
N PHE A 17 -36.87 10.11 -7.03
CA PHE A 17 -35.82 11.03 -7.49
C PHE A 17 -34.82 11.35 -6.36
N PHE A 18 -35.30 11.74 -5.18
CA PHE A 18 -34.42 12.09 -4.06
C PHE A 18 -33.65 10.87 -3.54
N VAL A 19 -34.31 9.71 -3.42
CA VAL A 19 -33.65 8.46 -3.02
C VAL A 19 -32.57 8.06 -4.04
N ALA A 20 -32.88 8.11 -5.34
CA ALA A 20 -31.89 7.80 -6.37
C ALA A 20 -30.71 8.77 -6.35
N ALA A 21 -30.97 10.06 -6.15
CA ALA A 21 -29.92 11.08 -6.04
C ALA A 21 -29.01 10.81 -4.83
N GLU A 22 -29.57 10.56 -3.66
CA GLU A 22 -28.81 10.26 -2.43
C GLU A 22 -27.89 9.05 -2.61
N PHE A 23 -28.44 7.90 -3.00
CA PHE A 23 -27.65 6.67 -3.10
C PHE A 23 -26.65 6.69 -4.26
N SER A 24 -26.95 7.39 -5.36
CA SER A 24 -26.01 7.51 -6.47
C SER A 24 -24.82 8.39 -6.09
N LEU A 25 -25.02 9.47 -5.33
CA LEU A 25 -23.95 10.34 -4.85
C LEU A 25 -23.07 9.66 -3.80
N ILE A 26 -23.64 8.83 -2.93
CA ILE A 26 -22.86 8.06 -1.95
C ILE A 26 -21.99 7.00 -2.64
N ARG A 27 -22.50 6.39 -3.72
CA ARG A 27 -21.85 5.23 -4.36
C ARG A 27 -20.91 5.58 -5.51
N VAL A 28 -21.08 6.74 -6.15
CA VAL A 28 -20.24 7.15 -7.29
C VAL A 28 -18.82 7.48 -6.82
N ARG A 29 -17.81 7.08 -7.60
CA ARG A 29 -16.40 7.36 -7.30
C ARG A 29 -15.97 8.68 -7.94
N LEU A 30 -15.21 9.50 -7.19
CA LEU A 30 -14.71 10.79 -7.69
C LEU A 30 -13.85 10.64 -8.95
N SER A 31 -12.98 9.63 -8.99
CA SER A 31 -12.09 9.33 -10.12
C SER A 31 -12.84 9.06 -11.43
N GLN A 32 -14.00 8.38 -11.37
CA GLN A 32 -14.83 8.11 -12.55
C GLN A 32 -15.39 9.41 -13.15
N LEU A 33 -15.84 10.33 -12.29
CA LEU A 33 -16.35 11.63 -12.74
C LEU A 33 -15.24 12.54 -13.25
N GLU A 34 -14.05 12.48 -12.66
CA GLU A 34 -12.87 13.21 -13.13
C GLU A 34 -12.47 12.82 -14.55
N LEU A 35 -12.46 11.51 -14.85
CA LEU A 35 -12.18 11.01 -16.20
C LEU A 35 -13.18 11.60 -17.21
N LYS A 36 -14.48 11.53 -16.93
CA LYS A 36 -15.51 12.12 -17.81
C LYS A 36 -15.42 13.64 -17.93
N ALA A 37 -15.02 14.33 -16.86
CA ALA A 37 -14.82 15.77 -16.90
C ALA A 37 -13.63 16.15 -17.80
N LYS A 38 -12.53 15.38 -17.73
CA LYS A 38 -11.36 15.52 -18.61
C LYS A 38 -11.72 15.22 -20.07
N GLU A 39 -12.61 14.27 -20.32
CA GLU A 39 -13.20 13.99 -21.65
C GLU A 39 -14.16 15.08 -22.16
N GLY A 40 -14.38 16.15 -21.40
CA GLY A 40 -15.16 17.32 -21.81
C GLY A 40 -16.62 17.35 -21.31
N SER A 41 -17.04 16.40 -20.47
CA SER A 41 -18.40 16.40 -19.90
C SER A 41 -18.58 17.51 -18.87
N ARG A 42 -19.33 18.56 -19.25
CA ARG A 42 -19.72 19.64 -18.32
C ARG A 42 -20.58 19.14 -17.16
N ILE A 43 -21.40 18.11 -17.39
CA ILE A 43 -22.27 17.52 -16.37
C ILE A 43 -21.43 16.80 -15.31
N ALA A 44 -20.39 16.07 -15.72
CA ALA A 44 -19.45 15.43 -14.79
C ALA A 44 -18.75 16.46 -13.90
N GLY A 45 -18.32 17.59 -14.48
CA GLY A 45 -17.75 18.70 -13.70
C GLY A 45 -18.73 19.30 -12.67
N GLN A 46 -20.05 19.30 -12.94
CA GLN A 46 -21.04 19.72 -11.94
C GLN A 46 -21.26 18.64 -10.87
N ALA A 47 -21.26 17.36 -11.25
CA ALA A 47 -21.39 16.24 -10.31
C ALA A 47 -20.21 16.22 -9.33
N MET A 48 -18.99 16.49 -9.81
CA MET A 48 -17.82 16.69 -8.93
C MET A 48 -18.04 17.82 -7.92
N LYS A 49 -18.56 18.98 -8.33
CA LYS A 49 -18.84 20.09 -7.40
C LYS A 49 -19.88 19.71 -6.34
N VAL A 50 -20.85 18.88 -6.70
CA VAL A 50 -21.84 18.34 -5.76
C VAL A 50 -21.16 17.39 -4.75
N LEU A 51 -20.30 16.48 -5.21
CA LEU A 51 -19.56 15.57 -4.33
C LEU A 51 -18.61 16.30 -3.35
N HIS A 52 -17.96 17.37 -3.78
CA HIS A 52 -17.12 18.16 -2.87
C HIS A 52 -17.91 18.80 -1.72
N ASN A 53 -19.22 19.00 -1.89
CA ASN A 53 -20.13 19.48 -0.85
C ASN A 53 -21.21 18.44 -0.52
N LEU A 54 -20.83 17.15 -0.53
CA LEU A 54 -21.76 16.02 -0.43
C LEU A 54 -22.72 16.16 0.75
N TYR A 55 -22.22 16.51 1.94
CA TYR A 55 -23.03 16.67 3.15
C TYR A 55 -24.20 17.65 3.00
N SER A 56 -23.99 18.78 2.33
CA SER A 56 -25.06 19.78 2.11
C SER A 56 -26.13 19.26 1.15
N TYR A 57 -25.72 18.52 0.12
CA TYR A 57 -26.63 17.92 -0.84
C TYR A 57 -27.39 16.73 -0.26
N LEU A 58 -26.75 15.90 0.57
CA LEU A 58 -27.40 14.81 1.32
C LEU A 58 -28.48 15.35 2.27
N SER A 59 -28.16 16.44 2.97
CA SER A 59 -29.15 17.10 3.85
C SER A 59 -30.36 17.59 3.06
N ALA A 60 -30.14 18.14 1.86
CA ALA A 60 -31.24 18.56 0.99
C ALA A 60 -32.04 17.36 0.46
N THR A 61 -31.41 16.28 -0.02
CA THR A 61 -32.14 15.10 -0.49
C THR A 61 -32.97 14.48 0.62
N GLN A 62 -32.46 14.38 1.84
CA GLN A 62 -33.19 13.86 3.00
C GLN A 62 -34.42 14.71 3.35
N LEU A 63 -34.28 16.03 3.28
CA LEU A 63 -35.41 16.95 3.40
C LEU A 63 -36.44 16.70 2.30
N GLY A 64 -35.99 16.52 1.06
CA GLY A 64 -36.83 16.19 -0.09
C GLY A 64 -37.62 14.89 0.09
N VAL A 65 -36.95 13.80 0.50
CA VAL A 65 -37.59 12.51 0.83
C VAL A 65 -38.64 12.69 1.92
N THR A 66 -38.30 13.41 2.99
CA THR A 66 -39.19 13.63 4.13
C THR A 66 -40.45 14.39 3.70
N ILE A 67 -40.29 15.51 2.99
CA ILE A 67 -41.42 16.33 2.51
C ILE A 67 -42.28 15.52 1.54
N ALA A 68 -41.66 14.84 0.58
CA ALA A 68 -42.39 14.02 -0.40
C ALA A 68 -43.19 12.90 0.26
N SER A 69 -42.58 12.19 1.23
CA SER A 69 -43.21 11.09 1.96
C SER A 69 -44.36 11.57 2.85
N LEU A 70 -44.22 12.70 3.54
CA LEU A 70 -45.29 13.25 4.39
C LEU A 70 -46.49 13.72 3.57
N ILE A 71 -46.25 14.45 2.47
CA ILE A 71 -47.33 14.88 1.58
C ILE A 71 -47.98 13.68 0.89
N LEU A 72 -47.18 12.68 0.50
CA LEU A 72 -47.69 11.44 -0.08
C LEU A 72 -48.57 10.67 0.91
N GLY A 73 -48.21 10.61 2.18
CA GLY A 73 -49.05 10.02 3.23
C GLY A 73 -50.41 10.70 3.30
N ALA A 74 -50.41 12.03 3.43
CA ALA A 74 -51.65 12.82 3.54
C ALA A 74 -52.55 12.72 2.30
N VAL A 75 -51.99 12.88 1.10
CA VAL A 75 -52.78 12.87 -0.15
C VAL A 75 -53.10 11.45 -0.61
N GLY A 76 -52.15 10.52 -0.42
CA GLY A 76 -52.24 9.14 -0.87
C GLY A 76 -53.26 8.32 -0.08
N GLU A 77 -53.43 8.58 1.22
CA GLU A 77 -54.46 7.94 2.04
C GLU A 77 -55.86 8.22 1.49
N GLU A 78 -56.19 9.50 1.26
CA GLU A 78 -57.50 9.90 0.72
C GLU A 78 -57.77 9.24 -0.64
N VAL A 79 -56.77 9.26 -1.53
CA VAL A 79 -56.88 8.69 -2.87
C VAL A 79 -57.08 7.18 -2.83
N ALA A 80 -56.28 6.46 -2.04
CA ALA A 80 -56.37 5.01 -1.94
C ALA A 80 -57.72 4.59 -1.32
N THR A 81 -58.17 5.30 -0.28
CA THR A 81 -59.46 5.05 0.37
C THR A 81 -60.63 5.26 -0.60
N GLU A 82 -60.65 6.36 -1.36
CA GLU A 82 -61.69 6.63 -2.38
C GLU A 82 -61.68 5.55 -3.49
N ILE A 83 -60.51 5.10 -3.94
CA ILE A 83 -60.39 4.04 -4.96
C ILE A 83 -60.98 2.72 -4.44
N ILE A 84 -60.68 2.36 -3.20
CA ILE A 84 -61.16 1.10 -2.60
C ILE A 84 -62.66 1.16 -2.37
N LEU A 85 -63.20 2.26 -1.83
CA LEU A 85 -64.64 2.43 -1.64
C LEU A 85 -65.42 2.35 -2.96
N ASN A 86 -64.91 3.00 -4.02
CA ASN A 86 -65.49 2.91 -5.36
C ASN A 86 -65.41 1.51 -5.97
N THR A 87 -64.40 0.72 -5.59
CA THR A 87 -64.26 -0.67 -6.03
C THR A 87 -65.25 -1.56 -5.28
N MET A 88 -65.36 -1.41 -3.95
CA MET A 88 -66.30 -2.18 -3.12
C MET A 88 -67.76 -1.94 -3.53
N SER A 89 -68.14 -0.71 -3.88
CA SER A 89 -69.49 -0.38 -4.34
C SER A 89 -69.81 -1.02 -5.70
N ARG A 90 -68.83 -1.09 -6.62
CA ARG A 90 -68.99 -1.75 -7.92
C ARG A 90 -69.22 -3.27 -7.80
N PHE A 91 -68.63 -3.91 -6.81
CA PHE A 91 -68.80 -5.35 -6.56
C PHE A 91 -69.97 -5.69 -5.64
N SER A 92 -70.83 -4.70 -5.28
CA SER A 92 -72.03 -4.90 -4.43
C SER A 92 -71.74 -5.61 -3.11
N ILE A 93 -70.61 -5.29 -2.48
CA ILE A 93 -70.23 -5.87 -1.19
C ILE A 93 -71.14 -5.27 -0.09
N ALA A 94 -72.02 -6.09 0.48
CA ALA A 94 -72.98 -5.67 1.50
C ALA A 94 -72.31 -5.57 2.89
N ILE A 95 -71.61 -4.47 3.15
CA ILE A 95 -71.01 -4.14 4.45
C ILE A 95 -71.62 -2.82 4.97
N SER A 96 -71.67 -2.64 6.29
CA SER A 96 -72.11 -1.38 6.88
C SER A 96 -71.20 -0.22 6.45
N PRO A 97 -71.73 1.01 6.25
CA PRO A 97 -70.93 2.14 5.77
C PRO A 97 -69.70 2.45 6.64
N ALA A 98 -69.82 2.30 7.96
CA ALA A 98 -68.71 2.48 8.89
C ALA A 98 -67.62 1.41 8.72
N ALA A 99 -68.00 0.13 8.62
CA ALA A 99 -67.03 -0.95 8.43
C ALA A 99 -66.37 -0.90 7.04
N ALA A 100 -67.09 -0.47 6.01
CA ALA A 100 -66.54 -0.25 4.68
C ALA A 100 -65.49 0.87 4.69
N HIS A 101 -65.75 1.99 5.36
CA HIS A 101 -64.80 3.10 5.47
C HIS A 101 -63.53 2.70 6.23
N SER A 102 -63.64 2.11 7.42
CA SER A 102 -62.48 1.66 8.19
C SER A 102 -61.64 0.63 7.43
N THR A 103 -62.28 -0.31 6.73
CA THR A 103 -61.58 -1.29 5.90
C THR A 103 -60.86 -0.61 4.73
N ALA A 104 -61.52 0.34 4.06
CA ALA A 104 -60.92 1.06 2.94
C ALA A 104 -59.71 1.91 3.35
N VAL A 105 -59.74 2.52 4.54
CA VAL A 105 -58.58 3.27 5.09
C VAL A 105 -57.41 2.32 5.35
N VAL A 106 -57.63 1.20 6.04
CA VAL A 106 -56.56 0.24 6.35
C VAL A 106 -55.97 -0.36 5.08
N VAL A 107 -56.81 -0.84 4.17
CA VAL A 107 -56.36 -1.42 2.89
C VAL A 107 -55.72 -0.36 2.01
N GLY A 108 -56.23 0.88 2.04
CA GLY A 108 -55.71 2.01 1.28
C GLY A 108 -54.32 2.42 1.74
N LEU A 109 -54.12 2.46 3.06
CA LEU A 109 -52.83 2.71 3.68
C LEU A 109 -51.82 1.62 3.29
N ILE A 110 -52.18 0.35 3.41
CA ILE A 110 -51.31 -0.77 3.00
C ILE A 110 -50.95 -0.65 1.51
N PHE A 111 -51.94 -0.37 0.66
CA PHE A 111 -51.75 -0.25 -0.78
C PHE A 111 -50.80 0.89 -1.14
N ILE A 112 -51.01 2.09 -0.57
CA ILE A 112 -50.14 3.23 -0.85
C ILE A 112 -48.73 3.03 -0.29
N THR A 113 -48.60 2.40 0.89
CA THR A 113 -47.29 2.06 1.46
C THR A 113 -46.53 1.09 0.56
N ILE A 114 -47.18 0.06 0.01
CA ILE A 114 -46.53 -0.87 -0.93
C ILE A 114 -46.05 -0.12 -2.18
N LEU A 115 -46.88 0.76 -2.76
CA LEU A 115 -46.49 1.55 -3.93
C LEU A 115 -45.34 2.51 -3.63
N HIS A 116 -45.39 3.21 -2.49
CA HIS A 116 -44.35 4.12 -2.06
C HIS A 116 -43.02 3.40 -1.80
N VAL A 117 -43.02 2.31 -1.04
CA VAL A 117 -41.80 1.55 -0.75
C VAL A 117 -41.22 0.95 -2.03
N LEU A 118 -42.05 0.36 -2.89
CA LEU A 118 -41.56 -0.28 -4.11
C LEU A 118 -40.99 0.72 -5.12
N PHE A 119 -41.79 1.73 -5.49
CA PHE A 119 -41.45 2.66 -6.58
C PHE A 119 -40.77 3.95 -6.12
N GLY A 120 -41.05 4.38 -4.89
CA GLY A 120 -40.47 5.58 -4.29
C GLY A 120 -39.15 5.31 -3.57
N GLU A 121 -38.85 4.07 -3.17
CA GLU A 121 -37.65 3.78 -2.39
C GLU A 121 -36.80 2.63 -2.96
N LEU A 122 -37.32 1.39 -2.97
CA LEU A 122 -36.53 0.19 -3.30
C LEU A 122 -36.02 0.18 -4.74
N PHE A 123 -36.90 0.44 -5.70
CA PHE A 123 -36.52 0.45 -7.12
C PHE A 123 -35.50 1.57 -7.45
N PRO A 124 -35.75 2.85 -7.09
CA PRO A 124 -34.78 3.92 -7.32
C PRO A 124 -33.44 3.70 -6.61
N LYS A 125 -33.48 3.21 -5.36
CA LYS A 125 -32.27 2.87 -4.58
C LYS A 125 -31.44 1.80 -5.27
N THR A 126 -32.09 0.73 -5.72
CA THR A 126 -31.40 -0.37 -6.42
C THR A 126 -30.75 0.12 -7.71
N LEU A 127 -31.47 0.93 -8.49
CA LEU A 127 -30.93 1.53 -9.72
C LEU A 127 -29.73 2.43 -9.45
N ALA A 128 -29.80 3.25 -8.39
CA ALA A 128 -28.72 4.15 -7.99
C ALA A 128 -27.46 3.42 -7.52
N ILE A 129 -27.61 2.27 -6.84
CA ILE A 129 -26.49 1.44 -6.40
C ILE A 129 -25.85 0.69 -7.56
N GLN A 130 -26.65 0.17 -8.50
CA GLN A 130 -26.14 -0.59 -9.64
C GLN A 130 -25.54 0.30 -10.74
N ARG A 131 -26.06 1.52 -10.92
CA ARG A 131 -25.60 2.47 -11.94
C ARG A 131 -25.34 3.87 -11.36
N PRO A 132 -24.44 4.00 -10.37
CA PRO A 132 -24.26 5.23 -9.62
C PRO A 132 -23.78 6.40 -10.49
N GLU A 133 -22.88 6.14 -11.44
CA GLU A 133 -22.36 7.15 -12.35
C GLU A 133 -23.46 7.71 -13.28
N ALA A 134 -24.18 6.84 -13.99
CA ALA A 134 -25.22 7.28 -14.92
C ALA A 134 -26.36 8.02 -14.19
N VAL A 135 -26.79 7.51 -13.03
CA VAL A 135 -27.86 8.12 -12.23
C VAL A 135 -27.42 9.47 -11.65
N SER A 136 -26.21 9.55 -11.08
CA SER A 136 -25.69 10.83 -10.55
C SER A 136 -25.58 11.90 -11.63
N LEU A 137 -25.06 11.55 -12.82
CA LEU A 137 -24.98 12.47 -13.95
C LEU A 137 -26.36 12.93 -14.45
N ALA A 138 -27.34 12.04 -14.48
CA ALA A 138 -28.70 12.39 -14.90
C ALA A 138 -29.40 13.31 -13.89
N LEU A 139 -29.19 13.09 -12.59
CA LEU A 139 -29.94 13.77 -11.53
C LEU A 139 -29.23 15.01 -10.96
N VAL A 140 -27.94 15.22 -11.26
CA VAL A 140 -27.14 16.32 -10.68
C VAL A 140 -27.75 17.69 -10.94
N LEU A 141 -28.23 17.99 -12.15
CA LEU A 141 -28.73 19.32 -12.48
C LEU A 141 -30.06 19.64 -11.77
N PRO A 142 -31.10 18.79 -11.84
CA PRO A 142 -32.31 18.98 -11.05
C PRO A 142 -32.03 19.07 -9.55
N LEU A 143 -31.12 18.23 -9.05
CA LEU A 143 -30.76 18.23 -7.64
C LEU A 143 -30.13 19.56 -7.20
N ARG A 144 -29.28 20.17 -8.04
CA ARG A 144 -28.70 21.48 -7.75
C ARG A 144 -29.75 22.57 -7.65
N VAL A 145 -30.72 22.58 -8.56
CA VAL A 145 -31.84 23.54 -8.50
C VAL A 145 -32.60 23.37 -7.19
N PHE A 146 -32.90 22.13 -6.81
CA PHE A 146 -33.58 21.85 -5.54
C PHE A 146 -32.75 22.30 -4.34
N TYR A 147 -31.46 21.95 -4.29
CA TYR A 147 -30.54 22.36 -3.23
C TYR A 147 -30.52 23.89 -3.04
N PHE A 148 -30.39 24.65 -4.14
CA PHE A 148 -30.42 26.12 -4.07
C PHE A 148 -31.77 26.65 -3.58
N ALA A 149 -32.88 26.02 -3.96
CA ALA A 149 -34.21 26.41 -3.48
C ALA A 149 -34.40 26.12 -1.98
N THR A 150 -33.84 25.01 -1.48
CA THR A 150 -33.95 24.60 -0.07
C THR A 150 -32.84 25.16 0.82
N LEU A 151 -31.86 25.86 0.25
CA LEU A 151 -30.69 26.39 0.95
C LEU A 151 -30.99 27.16 2.26
N PRO A 152 -31.97 28.09 2.31
CA PRO A 152 -32.28 28.80 3.56
C PRO A 152 -32.82 27.85 4.65
N LEU A 153 -33.60 26.84 4.25
CA LEU A 153 -34.18 25.86 5.16
C LEU A 153 -33.12 24.88 5.66
N THR A 154 -32.27 24.36 4.76
CA THR A 154 -31.17 23.47 5.16
C THR A 154 -30.17 24.19 6.06
N TRP A 155 -29.86 25.46 5.78
CA TRP A 155 -28.98 26.26 6.65
C TRP A 155 -29.55 26.40 8.06
N PHE A 156 -30.85 26.67 8.19
CA PHE A 156 -31.53 26.76 9.47
C PHE A 156 -31.47 25.43 10.23
N LEU A 157 -31.76 24.31 9.55
CA LEU A 157 -31.70 22.97 10.15
C LEU A 157 -30.29 22.59 10.57
N SER A 158 -29.27 22.89 9.76
CA SER A 158 -27.87 22.65 10.12
C SER A 158 -27.43 23.49 11.32
N LYS A 159 -27.87 24.75 11.42
CA LYS A 159 -27.62 25.58 12.62
C LYS A 159 -28.28 25.00 13.86
N ALA A 160 -29.52 24.57 13.77
CA ALA A 160 -30.22 23.91 14.87
C ALA A 160 -29.51 22.62 15.29
N SER A 161 -29.09 21.80 14.34
CA SER A 161 -28.32 20.57 14.58
C SER A 161 -26.99 20.85 15.29
N ASN A 162 -26.23 21.87 14.85
CA ASN A 162 -24.97 22.24 15.51
C ASN A 162 -25.16 22.74 16.95
N VAL A 163 -26.27 23.42 17.25
CA VAL A 163 -26.61 23.81 18.62
C VAL A 163 -26.90 22.58 19.49
N LEU A 164 -27.63 21.60 18.95
CA LEU A 164 -27.90 20.33 19.64
C LEU A 164 -26.62 19.51 19.86
N LEU A 165 -25.73 19.44 18.86
CA LEU A 165 -24.44 18.76 18.97
C LEU A 165 -23.52 19.43 20.00
N GLY A 166 -23.48 20.76 20.01
CA GLY A 166 -22.75 21.53 21.01
C GLY A 166 -23.25 21.29 22.43
N ALA A 167 -24.56 21.07 22.61
CA ALA A 167 -25.15 20.74 23.90
C ALA A 167 -24.74 19.34 24.42
N VAL A 168 -24.36 18.42 23.51
CA VAL A 168 -23.89 17.06 23.83
C VAL A 168 -22.34 16.97 23.82
N GLY A 169 -21.65 18.08 23.54
CA GLY A 169 -20.18 18.15 23.55
C GLY A 169 -19.50 17.60 22.30
N VAL A 170 -20.22 17.44 21.19
CA VAL A 170 -19.67 16.95 19.91
C VAL A 170 -19.28 18.13 19.03
N ASN A 171 -17.98 18.22 18.67
CA ASN A 171 -17.52 19.19 17.68
C ASN A 171 -17.80 18.68 16.25
N PRO A 172 -18.42 19.49 15.38
CA PRO A 172 -18.71 19.07 14.02
C PRO A 172 -17.41 18.84 13.24
N ALA A 173 -17.17 17.60 12.80
CA ALA A 173 -16.08 17.27 11.90
C ALA A 173 -16.36 17.92 10.53
N HIS A 174 -15.52 18.86 10.12
CA HIS A 174 -15.49 19.34 8.74
C HIS A 174 -14.21 18.83 8.10
N GLY A 175 -14.39 18.13 6.97
CA GLY A 175 -13.38 17.31 6.31
C GLY A 175 -12.08 18.06 6.02
N THR A 176 -11.03 17.61 6.70
CA THR A 176 -9.67 17.42 6.19
C THR A 176 -8.94 16.72 7.32
N GLU A 177 -9.24 15.44 7.53
CA GLU A 177 -8.34 14.59 8.31
C GLU A 177 -7.07 14.47 7.46
N ALA A 178 -6.05 15.25 7.83
CA ALA A 178 -4.71 14.95 7.37
C ALA A 178 -4.38 13.55 7.89
N HIS A 179 -4.34 12.57 6.97
CA HIS A 179 -4.03 11.20 7.32
C HIS A 179 -2.68 11.15 8.04
N THR A 180 -2.65 10.43 9.15
CA THR A 180 -1.39 10.17 9.87
C THR A 180 -0.52 9.23 9.05
N SER A 181 0.80 9.20 9.30
CA SER A 181 1.69 8.24 8.61
C SER A 181 1.22 6.79 8.76
N ASP A 182 0.68 6.44 9.93
CA ASP A 182 0.16 5.09 10.20
C ASP A 182 -1.10 4.76 9.38
N GLU A 183 -1.95 5.76 9.14
CA GLU A 183 -3.14 5.58 8.30
C GLU A 183 -2.75 5.48 6.81
N LEU A 184 -1.75 6.25 6.37
CA LEU A 184 -1.20 6.11 5.01
C LEU A 184 -0.57 4.74 4.79
N ARG A 185 0.18 4.22 5.78
CA ARG A 185 0.70 2.83 5.77
C ARG A 185 -0.41 1.81 5.64
N LEU A 186 -1.48 1.93 6.43
CA LEU A 186 -2.63 1.03 6.34
C LEU A 186 -3.26 1.02 4.94
N LEU A 187 -3.37 2.18 4.29
CA LEU A 187 -3.88 2.28 2.93
C LEU A 187 -2.93 1.65 1.89
N LEU A 188 -1.62 1.79 2.09
CA LEU A 188 -0.60 1.14 1.26
C LEU A 188 -0.67 -0.38 1.37
N ASP A 189 -0.78 -0.91 2.58
CA ASP A 189 -0.92 -2.35 2.83
C ASP A 189 -2.19 -2.92 2.19
N GLN A 190 -3.31 -2.18 2.28
CA GLN A 190 -4.56 -2.55 1.59
C GLN A 190 -4.40 -2.53 0.07
N SER A 191 -3.65 -1.56 -0.47
CA SER A 191 -3.41 -1.44 -1.91
C SER A 191 -2.53 -2.58 -2.42
N LYS A 192 -1.50 -2.97 -1.65
CA LYS A 192 -0.67 -4.17 -1.90
C LYS A 192 -1.52 -5.45 -1.94
N GLN A 193 -2.38 -5.66 -0.94
CA GLN A 193 -3.27 -6.84 -0.89
C GLN A 193 -4.26 -6.89 -2.06
N SER A 194 -4.66 -5.73 -2.58
CA SER A 194 -5.54 -5.65 -3.75
C SER A 194 -4.81 -5.87 -5.09
N GLY A 195 -3.48 -5.97 -5.09
CA GLY A 195 -2.65 -6.17 -6.29
C GLY A 195 -2.45 -4.91 -7.14
N GLU A 196 -2.83 -3.73 -6.63
CA GLU A 196 -2.68 -2.45 -7.34
C GLU A 196 -1.26 -1.86 -7.19
N ILE A 197 -0.47 -2.36 -6.22
CA ILE A 197 0.92 -1.95 -5.95
C ILE A 197 1.78 -3.22 -5.90
N GLN A 198 2.94 -3.19 -6.57
CA GLN A 198 3.91 -4.28 -6.54
C GLN A 198 4.73 -4.29 -5.25
N ASP A 199 5.29 -5.45 -4.88
CA ASP A 199 6.10 -5.60 -3.65
C ASP A 199 7.26 -4.60 -3.58
N SER A 200 8.00 -4.43 -4.68
CA SER A 200 9.13 -3.49 -4.76
C SER A 200 8.71 -2.03 -4.60
N GLU A 201 7.51 -1.66 -5.06
CA GLU A 201 6.98 -0.30 -4.91
C GLU A 201 6.54 -0.03 -3.47
N HIS A 202 5.93 -1.03 -2.83
CA HIS A 202 5.55 -0.98 -1.42
C HIS A 202 6.77 -0.81 -0.52
N GLU A 203 7.82 -1.61 -0.76
CA GLU A 203 9.07 -1.55 0.01
C GLU A 203 9.75 -0.18 -0.09
N LEU A 204 9.85 0.39 -1.29
CA LEU A 204 10.46 1.71 -1.48
C LEU A 204 9.68 2.81 -0.74
N ILE A 205 8.35 2.72 -0.71
CA ILE A 205 7.51 3.69 0.02
C ILE A 205 7.66 3.50 1.54
N GLU A 206 7.75 2.26 2.02
CA GLU A 206 7.99 1.99 3.44
C GLU A 206 9.35 2.51 3.90
N ASN A 207 10.39 2.29 3.09
CA ASN A 207 11.72 2.85 3.31
C ASN A 207 11.69 4.38 3.44
N VAL A 208 10.89 5.08 2.64
CA VAL A 208 10.71 6.54 2.76
C VAL A 208 10.08 6.95 4.10
N PHE A 209 9.14 6.18 4.64
CA PHE A 209 8.58 6.47 5.96
C PHE A 209 9.63 6.27 7.05
N GLU A 210 10.37 5.17 7.01
CA GLU A 210 11.41 4.85 8.00
C GLU A 210 12.61 5.80 7.94
N PHE A 211 12.98 6.25 6.74
CA PHE A 211 14.14 7.12 6.49
C PHE A 211 14.12 8.40 7.34
N ASN A 212 12.94 8.90 7.68
CA ASN A 212 12.81 10.10 8.51
C ASN A 212 13.16 9.88 9.98
N ASP A 213 13.13 8.63 10.46
CA ASP A 213 13.35 8.25 11.85
C ASP A 213 14.63 7.44 12.07
N ARG A 214 15.19 6.81 11.02
CA ARG A 214 16.47 6.11 11.10
C ARG A 214 17.62 7.05 11.53
N MET A 215 18.44 6.52 12.44
CA MET A 215 19.61 7.20 13.02
C MET A 215 20.91 6.70 12.39
N VAL A 216 21.95 7.53 12.38
CA VAL A 216 23.27 7.20 11.83
C VAL A 216 23.83 5.91 12.43
N ARG A 217 23.67 5.66 13.73
CA ARG A 217 24.14 4.42 14.36
C ARG A 217 23.57 3.13 13.77
N GLN A 218 22.43 3.20 13.09
CA GLN A 218 21.75 2.03 12.51
C GLN A 218 22.34 1.64 11.16
N ILE A 219 23.02 2.57 10.49
CA ILE A 219 23.50 2.42 9.11
C ILE A 219 25.02 2.56 8.99
N MET A 220 25.69 2.99 10.06
CA MET A 220 27.13 3.22 10.03
C MET A 220 27.90 1.90 9.88
N VAL A 221 29.02 1.95 9.16
CA VAL A 221 30.03 0.90 9.20
C VAL A 221 30.71 0.94 10.57
N PRO A 222 30.56 -0.10 11.43
CA PRO A 222 31.07 -0.08 12.78
C PRO A 222 32.60 -0.01 12.82
N ARG A 223 33.16 0.60 13.88
CA ARG A 223 34.60 0.72 14.13
C ARG A 223 35.38 -0.58 13.87
N THR A 224 34.84 -1.72 14.29
CA THR A 224 35.48 -3.04 14.18
C THR A 224 35.63 -3.54 12.74
N LYS A 225 34.89 -2.95 11.80
CA LYS A 225 34.94 -3.27 10.37
C LYS A 225 35.61 -2.16 9.54
N LEU A 226 36.18 -1.13 10.17
CA LEU A 226 36.83 -0.04 9.45
C LEU A 226 38.15 -0.49 8.85
N SER A 227 38.30 -0.30 7.54
CA SER A 227 39.60 -0.20 6.90
C SER A 227 40.10 1.24 7.01
N ALA A 228 41.26 1.45 7.63
CA ALA A 228 41.82 2.77 7.91
C ALA A 228 43.35 2.75 7.85
N LEU A 229 43.95 3.91 7.60
CA LEU A 229 45.40 4.08 7.45
C LEU A 229 46.00 4.82 8.65
N ASP A 230 47.15 4.36 9.15
CA ASP A 230 47.95 5.15 10.10
C ASP A 230 48.59 6.34 9.35
N VAL A 231 48.55 7.54 9.93
CA VAL A 231 49.18 8.74 9.37
C VAL A 231 50.69 8.58 9.15
N ASN A 232 51.33 7.68 9.91
CA ASN A 232 52.75 7.36 9.81
C ASN A 232 53.04 6.08 9.00
N ALA A 233 52.04 5.52 8.32
CA ALA A 233 52.22 4.34 7.47
C ALA A 233 53.24 4.62 6.35
N SER A 234 54.02 3.60 6.01
CA SER A 234 54.94 3.67 4.86
C SER A 234 54.16 3.68 3.54
N GLU A 235 54.78 4.22 2.49
CA GLU A 235 54.18 4.27 1.15
C GLU A 235 53.73 2.88 0.67
N ASP A 236 54.56 1.85 0.86
CA ASP A 236 54.24 0.47 0.50
C ASP A 236 52.97 -0.04 1.23
N GLN A 237 52.82 0.26 2.52
CA GLN A 237 51.63 -0.14 3.31
C GLN A 237 50.37 0.61 2.88
N ILE A 238 50.52 1.89 2.50
CA ILE A 238 49.41 2.70 2.00
C ILE A 238 48.91 2.13 0.68
N LEU A 239 49.83 1.89 -0.27
CA LEU A 239 49.50 1.35 -1.57
C LEU A 239 48.93 -0.07 -1.49
N GLU A 240 49.47 -0.91 -0.62
CA GLU A 240 48.95 -2.26 -0.38
C GLU A 240 47.51 -2.22 0.14
N THR A 241 47.24 -1.44 1.19
CA THR A 241 45.88 -1.29 1.75
C THR A 241 44.90 -0.74 0.71
N VAL A 242 45.31 0.28 -0.06
CA VAL A 242 44.49 0.87 -1.11
C VAL A 242 44.14 -0.16 -2.19
N PHE A 243 45.10 -1.00 -2.56
CA PHE A 243 44.92 -2.00 -3.60
C PHE A 243 44.07 -3.19 -3.13
N SER A 244 44.28 -3.66 -1.90
CA SER A 244 43.59 -4.83 -1.35
C SER A 244 42.12 -4.53 -1.00
N GLU A 245 41.83 -3.33 -0.51
CA GLU A 245 40.50 -2.96 -0.01
C GLU A 245 39.60 -2.35 -1.09
N GLY A 246 40.18 -1.71 -2.11
CA GLY A 246 39.43 -1.16 -3.25
C GLY A 246 38.54 0.07 -2.95
N TYR A 247 38.48 0.56 -1.70
CA TYR A 247 37.64 1.69 -1.34
C TYR A 247 38.08 3.01 -1.99
N SER A 248 37.12 3.85 -2.39
CA SER A 248 37.40 5.20 -2.90
C SER A 248 37.95 6.15 -1.82
N ARG A 249 37.62 5.92 -0.55
CA ARG A 249 37.99 6.78 0.58
C ARG A 249 38.34 5.94 1.80
N LEU A 250 39.40 6.35 2.50
CA LEU A 250 39.89 5.67 3.69
C LEU A 250 40.07 6.69 4.83
N PRO A 251 39.56 6.42 6.04
CA PRO A 251 39.91 7.18 7.24
C PRO A 251 41.42 7.09 7.51
N VAL A 252 42.00 8.20 7.99
CA VAL A 252 43.40 8.27 8.42
C VAL A 252 43.42 8.56 9.91
N TYR A 253 44.09 7.71 10.69
CA TYR A 253 44.17 7.81 12.14
C TYR A 253 45.59 8.07 12.63
N GLU A 254 45.73 8.58 13.85
CA GLU A 254 47.03 8.76 14.50
C GLU A 254 47.07 7.97 15.82
N GLY A 255 47.93 6.96 15.89
CA GLY A 255 48.18 6.13 17.06
C GLY A 255 47.09 5.09 17.36
N ASN A 256 45.84 5.53 17.53
CA ASN A 256 44.68 4.65 17.73
C ASN A 256 43.60 4.98 16.68
N ILE A 257 42.87 3.97 16.23
CA ILE A 257 41.71 4.10 15.31
C ILE A 257 40.60 5.00 15.87
N ASP A 258 40.55 5.19 17.19
CA ASP A 258 39.67 6.16 17.87
C ASP A 258 40.02 7.62 17.56
N ASN A 259 41.22 7.88 17.03
CA ASN A 259 41.72 9.21 16.73
C ASN A 259 41.85 9.40 15.21
N ILE A 260 40.71 9.51 14.51
CA ILE A 260 40.68 9.84 13.09
C ILE A 260 41.07 11.31 12.89
N VAL A 261 42.21 11.54 12.23
CA VAL A 261 42.77 12.88 11.95
C VAL A 261 42.48 13.35 10.53
N GLY A 262 42.09 12.44 9.63
CA GLY A 262 41.90 12.75 8.22
C GLY A 262 41.05 11.75 7.46
N ILE A 263 40.70 12.10 6.23
CA ILE A 263 40.14 11.18 5.22
C ILE A 263 40.98 11.31 3.97
N LEU A 264 41.51 10.18 3.49
CA LEU A 264 42.19 10.05 2.22
C LEU A 264 41.18 9.77 1.10
N ASN A 265 41.25 10.52 0.01
CA ASN A 265 40.63 10.11 -1.26
C ASN A 265 41.69 9.40 -2.11
N VAL A 266 41.46 8.14 -2.45
CA VAL A 266 42.45 7.33 -3.18
C VAL A 266 42.83 7.95 -4.52
N LYS A 267 41.91 8.66 -5.18
CA LYS A 267 42.19 9.34 -6.46
C LYS A 267 43.25 10.45 -6.32
N ASP A 268 43.43 11.00 -5.13
CA ASP A 268 44.43 12.04 -4.85
C ASP A 268 45.86 11.45 -4.85
N LEU A 269 46.03 10.11 -4.82
CA LEU A 269 47.32 9.44 -4.99
C LEU A 269 47.80 9.39 -6.44
N LEU A 270 46.89 9.39 -7.42
CA LEU A 270 47.23 9.19 -8.84
C LEU A 270 48.25 10.22 -9.38
N PRO A 271 48.14 11.53 -9.08
CA PRO A 271 49.13 12.51 -9.55
C PRO A 271 50.51 12.33 -8.90
N ILE A 272 50.55 11.88 -7.64
CA ILE A 272 51.78 11.68 -6.85
C ILE A 272 52.56 10.49 -7.41
N ILE A 273 51.87 9.36 -7.57
CA ILE A 273 52.42 8.14 -8.19
C ILE A 273 52.93 8.45 -9.60
N ARG A 274 52.16 9.20 -10.40
CA ARG A 274 52.56 9.58 -11.76
C ARG A 274 53.86 10.41 -11.79
N ARG A 275 54.12 11.21 -10.77
CA ARG A 275 55.32 12.06 -10.65
C ARG A 275 56.47 11.39 -9.90
N ASN A 276 56.23 10.20 -9.36
CA ASN A 276 57.19 9.47 -8.53
C ASN A 276 57.65 10.30 -7.31
N GLU A 277 56.70 11.07 -6.75
CA GLU A 277 56.88 11.84 -5.51
C GLU A 277 56.51 10.94 -4.30
N PRO A 278 57.15 11.11 -3.12
CA PRO A 278 56.83 10.31 -1.95
C PRO A 278 55.40 10.61 -1.45
N VAL A 279 54.68 9.56 -1.05
CA VAL A 279 53.31 9.70 -0.52
C VAL A 279 53.36 10.18 0.94
N GLU A 280 52.99 11.44 1.16
CA GLU A 280 52.81 12.00 2.51
C GLU A 280 51.31 12.19 2.83
N LEU A 281 50.72 11.26 3.59
CA LEU A 281 49.28 11.29 3.95
C LEU A 281 48.86 12.64 4.54
N ALA A 282 49.68 13.22 5.41
CA ALA A 282 49.40 14.48 6.08
C ALA A 282 49.18 15.66 5.11
N ARG A 283 49.70 15.60 3.87
CA ARG A 283 49.53 16.65 2.85
C ARG A 283 48.28 16.48 1.98
N ILE A 284 47.78 15.25 1.86
CA ILE A 284 46.69 14.90 0.95
C ILE A 284 45.39 14.57 1.66
N MET A 285 45.45 14.23 2.95
CA MET A 285 44.26 13.97 3.75
C MET A 285 43.44 15.25 3.92
N ARG A 286 42.12 15.08 3.95
CA ARG A 286 41.16 16.17 4.19
C ARG A 286 40.64 16.06 5.62
N ALA A 287 40.25 17.20 6.20
CA ALA A 287 39.69 17.23 7.54
C ALA A 287 38.42 16.34 7.62
N PRO A 288 38.32 15.47 8.64
CA PRO A 288 37.17 14.59 8.81
C PRO A 288 35.93 15.39 9.22
N TYR A 289 34.75 14.93 8.80
CA TYR A 289 33.48 15.51 9.22
C TYR A 289 32.83 14.64 10.30
N PHE A 290 32.79 15.12 11.53
CA PHE A 290 32.22 14.37 12.65
C PHE A 290 30.71 14.57 12.82
N VAL A 291 30.01 13.49 13.18
CA VAL A 291 28.58 13.49 13.50
C VAL A 291 28.28 12.54 14.67
N PRO A 292 27.29 12.86 15.53
CA PRO A 292 26.90 11.96 16.61
C PRO A 292 26.05 10.80 16.08
N GLU A 293 26.12 9.66 16.76
CA GLU A 293 25.33 8.44 16.52
C GLU A 293 23.82 8.66 16.40
N THR A 294 23.29 9.59 17.22
CA THR A 294 21.85 9.88 17.35
C THR A 294 21.32 10.79 16.25
N LYS A 295 22.18 11.27 15.34
CA LYS A 295 21.76 12.12 14.25
C LYS A 295 20.87 11.34 13.28
N LYS A 296 19.77 11.97 12.84
CA LYS A 296 18.90 11.41 11.81
C LYS A 296 19.55 11.42 10.43
N ILE A 297 19.40 10.35 9.66
CA ILE A 297 20.04 10.17 8.34
C ILE A 297 19.55 11.20 7.32
N ASN A 298 18.25 11.58 7.37
CA ASN A 298 17.70 12.64 6.52
C ASN A 298 18.37 14.02 6.73
N ARG A 299 18.82 14.31 7.95
CA ARG A 299 19.57 15.54 8.27
C ARG A 299 21.03 15.41 7.86
N LEU A 300 21.60 14.21 7.96
CA LEU A 300 22.96 13.95 7.48
C LEU A 300 23.05 14.10 5.96
N LEU A 301 22.10 13.54 5.20
CA LEU A 301 22.03 13.69 3.74
C LEU A 301 22.05 15.16 3.31
N ARG A 302 21.22 16.00 3.95
CA ARG A 302 21.19 17.46 3.70
C ARG A 302 22.52 18.12 4.01
N ASN A 303 23.24 17.64 5.02
CA ASN A 303 24.56 18.17 5.37
C ASN A 303 25.62 17.76 4.33
N PHE A 304 25.61 16.52 3.86
CA PHE A 304 26.44 16.05 2.76
C PHE A 304 26.22 16.87 1.49
N GLN A 305 24.95 17.08 1.09
CA GLN A 305 24.59 17.91 -0.06
C GLN A 305 25.10 19.36 0.06
N ARG A 306 24.97 19.98 1.24
CA ARG A 306 25.40 21.37 1.47
C ARG A 306 26.91 21.55 1.55
N LYS A 307 27.61 20.58 2.14
CA LYS A 307 29.06 20.64 2.36
C LYS A 307 29.86 20.00 1.22
N HIS A 308 29.20 19.33 0.28
CA HIS A 308 29.81 18.51 -0.76
C HIS A 308 30.78 17.46 -0.20
N THR A 309 30.47 16.94 1.00
CA THR A 309 31.13 15.79 1.61
C THR A 309 30.26 14.56 1.42
N VAL A 310 30.89 13.39 1.33
CA VAL A 310 30.21 12.11 1.09
C VAL A 310 30.55 11.05 2.14
N MET A 311 31.36 11.40 3.14
CA MET A 311 31.74 10.52 4.25
C MET A 311 31.81 11.35 5.52
N ALA A 312 31.32 10.78 6.62
CA ALA A 312 31.41 11.33 7.96
C ALA A 312 31.96 10.26 8.92
N VAL A 313 32.69 10.72 9.93
CA VAL A 313 33.12 9.90 11.06
C VAL A 313 32.06 10.00 12.15
N VAL A 314 31.59 8.85 12.62
CA VAL A 314 30.57 8.78 13.66
C VAL A 314 31.28 8.75 15.02
N SER A 315 30.91 9.68 15.89
CA SER A 315 31.47 9.80 17.23
C SER A 315 30.44 9.44 18.30
N ASP A 316 30.89 8.76 19.34
CA ASP A 316 30.13 8.54 20.56
C ASP A 316 30.08 9.80 21.44
N GLU A 317 29.39 9.69 22.57
CA GLU A 317 29.23 10.76 23.58
C GLU A 317 30.50 11.07 24.39
N PHE A 318 31.50 10.19 24.33
CA PHE A 318 32.80 10.35 25.00
C PHE A 318 33.88 10.90 24.05
N GLY A 319 33.54 11.10 22.77
CA GLY A 319 34.44 11.58 21.73
C GLY A 319 35.26 10.47 21.05
N GLY A 320 34.96 9.20 21.33
CA GLY A 320 35.51 8.05 20.60
C GLY A 320 34.85 7.87 19.24
N VAL A 321 35.47 7.05 18.39
CA VAL A 321 34.95 6.76 17.04
C VAL A 321 34.13 5.48 17.09
N SER A 322 32.86 5.61 16.74
CA SER A 322 31.92 4.50 16.65
C SER A 322 31.93 3.83 15.28
N GLY A 323 32.29 4.57 14.24
CA GLY A 323 32.25 4.09 12.86
C GLY A 323 32.40 5.20 11.83
N ILE A 324 32.06 4.88 10.59
CA ILE A 324 31.89 5.85 9.50
C ILE A 324 30.53 5.67 8.84
N VAL A 325 30.06 6.71 8.17
CA VAL A 325 28.85 6.67 7.36
C VAL A 325 29.07 7.44 6.08
N THR A 326 28.61 6.89 4.97
CA THR A 326 28.78 7.44 3.62
C THR A 326 27.46 7.96 3.06
N ILE A 327 27.48 8.61 1.90
CA ILE A 327 26.23 9.01 1.23
C ILE A 327 25.57 7.80 0.58
N GLU A 328 26.38 6.83 0.17
CA GLU A 328 25.98 5.56 -0.40
C GLU A 328 25.13 4.77 0.62
N ASP A 329 25.63 4.61 1.86
CA ASP A 329 24.88 3.96 2.95
C ASP A 329 23.52 4.63 3.22
N ILE A 330 23.43 5.96 3.06
CA ILE A 330 22.16 6.68 3.27
C ILE A 330 21.20 6.47 2.09
N MET A 331 21.73 6.33 0.87
CA MET A 331 20.92 6.13 -0.32
C MET A 331 20.35 4.71 -0.38
N GLU A 332 21.14 3.73 0.03
CA GLU A 332 20.75 2.32 0.15
C GLU A 332 19.49 2.16 1.02
N GLU A 333 19.40 2.93 2.10
CA GLU A 333 18.24 2.94 3.00
C GLU A 333 16.94 3.44 2.36
N LEU A 334 17.01 4.10 1.19
CA LEU A 334 15.84 4.54 0.43
C LEU A 334 15.51 3.61 -0.72
N VAL A 335 16.53 3.07 -1.39
CA VAL A 335 16.39 2.36 -2.67
C VAL A 335 16.63 0.86 -2.58
N GLY A 336 17.05 0.37 -1.42
CA GLY A 336 17.56 -0.98 -1.24
C GLY A 336 19.03 -1.10 -1.62
N GLU A 337 19.54 -2.33 -1.55
CA GLU A 337 20.90 -2.70 -1.96
C GLU A 337 21.16 -2.23 -3.41
N ILE A 338 22.13 -1.32 -3.58
CA ILE A 338 22.60 -0.92 -4.91
C ILE A 338 23.81 -1.77 -5.24
N GLN A 339 23.64 -2.68 -6.20
CA GLN A 339 24.75 -3.51 -6.70
C GLN A 339 25.87 -2.63 -7.27
N ASP A 340 27.08 -2.75 -6.74
CA ASP A 340 28.25 -2.08 -7.32
C ASP A 340 28.72 -2.83 -8.57
N GLU A 341 29.32 -2.12 -9.51
CA GLU A 341 29.87 -2.68 -10.76
C GLU A 341 31.02 -3.67 -10.50
N TYR A 342 31.56 -3.68 -9.27
CA TYR A 342 32.63 -4.55 -8.79
C TYR A 342 32.14 -5.68 -7.87
N ASP A 343 30.85 -5.72 -7.55
CA ASP A 343 30.25 -6.82 -6.80
C ASP A 343 30.09 -8.03 -7.73
N ASN A 344 31.03 -8.98 -7.62
CA ASN A 344 30.85 -10.30 -8.20
C ASN A 344 29.87 -11.09 -7.31
N GLU A 345 28.57 -10.83 -7.45
CA GLU A 345 27.60 -11.79 -6.92
C GLU A 345 27.70 -13.09 -7.72
N VAL A 346 27.90 -14.19 -6.99
CA VAL A 346 27.67 -15.52 -7.55
C VAL A 346 26.18 -15.59 -7.89
N PRO A 347 25.80 -15.87 -9.15
CA PRO A 347 24.39 -15.90 -9.53
C PRO A 347 23.61 -16.86 -8.62
N VAL A 348 22.49 -16.36 -8.11
CA VAL A 348 21.55 -17.06 -7.20
C VAL A 348 21.26 -18.49 -7.70
N VAL A 349 21.07 -18.64 -9.01
CA VAL A 349 21.00 -19.91 -9.73
C VAL A 349 21.89 -19.83 -10.98
N GLU A 350 23.00 -20.55 -10.99
CA GLU A 350 23.88 -20.70 -12.16
C GLU A 350 23.42 -21.88 -13.01
N LYS A 351 22.98 -21.63 -14.25
CA LYS A 351 22.65 -22.69 -15.19
C LYS A 351 23.92 -23.29 -15.79
N MET A 352 24.28 -24.51 -15.41
CA MET A 352 25.48 -25.20 -15.89
C MET A 352 25.26 -25.90 -17.24
N SER A 353 24.07 -26.47 -17.47
CA SER A 353 23.71 -27.12 -18.73
C SER A 353 22.19 -27.06 -18.98
N ALA A 354 21.68 -27.76 -20.01
CA ALA A 354 20.24 -27.76 -20.32
C ALA A 354 19.37 -28.26 -19.15
N ASP A 355 19.89 -29.21 -18.36
CA ASP A 355 19.17 -29.89 -17.29
C ASP A 355 19.94 -29.82 -15.95
N GLU A 356 21.02 -29.03 -15.83
CA GLU A 356 21.81 -28.89 -14.60
C GLU A 356 21.96 -27.43 -14.17
N TYR A 357 21.78 -27.21 -12.87
CA TYR A 357 21.77 -25.90 -12.20
C TYR A 357 22.63 -25.99 -10.94
N ARG A 358 23.25 -24.89 -10.55
CA ARG A 358 24.01 -24.74 -9.31
C ARG A 358 23.40 -23.59 -8.52
N VAL A 359 23.11 -23.83 -7.25
CA VAL A 359 22.34 -22.90 -6.41
C VAL A 359 23.05 -22.75 -5.08
N ALA A 360 23.18 -21.50 -4.61
CA ALA A 360 23.65 -21.24 -3.25
C ALA A 360 22.60 -21.75 -2.26
N ALA A 361 22.99 -22.55 -1.28
CA ALA A 361 22.03 -23.17 -0.37
C ALA A 361 21.36 -22.15 0.57
N ALA A 362 21.91 -20.95 0.71
CA ALA A 362 21.30 -19.83 1.44
C ALA A 362 20.15 -19.16 0.66
N THR A 363 20.03 -19.39 -0.65
CA THR A 363 18.97 -18.84 -1.49
C THR A 363 17.59 -19.28 -1.00
N SER A 364 16.64 -18.34 -0.94
CA SER A 364 15.25 -18.64 -0.59
C SER A 364 14.60 -19.53 -1.65
N ILE A 365 13.62 -20.35 -1.25
CA ILE A 365 12.90 -21.20 -2.21
C ILE A 365 12.19 -20.35 -3.27
N SER A 366 11.61 -19.21 -2.87
CA SER A 366 10.92 -18.28 -3.75
C SER A 366 11.86 -17.74 -4.83
N ASP A 367 13.05 -17.26 -4.45
CA ASP A 367 14.02 -16.69 -5.40
C ASP A 367 14.58 -17.78 -6.32
N ALA A 368 14.86 -18.97 -5.80
CA ALA A 368 15.30 -20.09 -6.63
C ALA A 368 14.25 -20.49 -7.69
N ASN A 369 12.97 -20.43 -7.33
CA ASN A 369 11.84 -20.78 -8.19
C ASN A 369 11.65 -19.83 -9.38
N GLU A 370 12.17 -18.61 -9.33
CA GLU A 370 12.13 -17.68 -10.48
C GLU A 370 13.02 -18.13 -11.64
N TYR A 371 14.13 -18.81 -11.34
CA TYR A 371 15.16 -19.19 -12.32
C TYR A 371 15.13 -20.68 -12.69
N LEU A 372 14.50 -21.51 -11.86
CA LEU A 372 14.39 -22.95 -12.06
C LEU A 372 13.24 -23.31 -13.03
N PRO A 373 13.41 -24.31 -13.92
CA PRO A 373 12.40 -24.69 -14.89
C PRO A 373 11.14 -25.32 -14.28
N TYR A 374 11.28 -25.90 -13.09
CA TYR A 374 10.20 -26.44 -12.26
C TYR A 374 10.35 -25.91 -10.82
N PRO A 375 9.27 -25.53 -10.14
CA PRO A 375 9.35 -24.99 -8.80
C PRO A 375 9.70 -26.08 -7.77
N LEU A 376 10.57 -25.73 -6.84
CA LEU A 376 10.80 -26.43 -5.58
C LEU A 376 9.58 -26.24 -4.65
N PRO A 377 9.26 -27.23 -3.81
CA PRO A 377 8.10 -27.14 -2.93
C PRO A 377 8.32 -26.09 -1.82
N GLU A 378 7.31 -25.28 -1.55
CA GLU A 378 7.28 -24.34 -0.43
C GLU A 378 6.63 -24.98 0.80
N SER A 379 7.15 -24.68 2.00
CA SER A 379 6.65 -25.20 3.27
C SER A 379 6.98 -24.26 4.43
N GLU A 380 6.18 -24.27 5.50
CA GLU A 380 6.49 -23.53 6.72
C GLU A 380 7.72 -24.07 7.48
N ASN A 381 8.20 -25.26 7.13
CA ASN A 381 9.32 -25.92 7.82
C ASN A 381 10.71 -25.47 7.33
N TYR A 382 10.79 -24.75 6.22
CA TYR A 382 12.06 -24.29 5.64
C TYR A 382 11.82 -23.07 4.73
N GLU A 383 12.80 -22.18 4.68
CA GLU A 383 12.73 -20.97 3.83
C GLU A 383 13.74 -21.00 2.67
N THR A 384 14.80 -21.80 2.79
CA THR A 384 15.93 -21.84 1.84
C THR A 384 16.14 -23.22 1.22
N VAL A 385 16.88 -23.30 0.11
CA VAL A 385 17.25 -24.56 -0.56
C VAL A 385 18.03 -25.49 0.38
N GLY A 386 18.93 -24.94 1.19
CA GLY A 386 19.65 -25.69 2.23
C GLY A 386 18.72 -26.18 3.35
N GLY A 387 17.73 -25.37 3.73
CA GLY A 387 16.69 -25.77 4.68
C GLY A 387 15.85 -26.95 4.17
N LEU A 388 15.42 -26.89 2.91
CA LEU A 388 14.72 -27.99 2.24
C LEU A 388 15.54 -29.29 2.30
N LEU A 389 16.83 -29.23 1.95
CA LEU A 389 17.69 -30.43 2.02
C LEU A 389 17.85 -30.96 3.43
N ASN A 390 18.01 -30.10 4.44
CA ASN A 390 18.09 -30.55 5.83
C ASN A 390 16.82 -31.30 6.27
N VAL A 391 15.64 -30.87 5.79
CA VAL A 391 14.38 -31.56 6.05
C VAL A 391 14.32 -32.90 5.32
N VAL A 392 14.75 -32.96 4.05
CA VAL A 392 14.79 -34.20 3.27
C VAL A 392 15.74 -35.24 3.88
N TYR A 393 16.92 -34.82 4.34
CA TYR A 393 17.92 -35.69 4.96
C TYR A 393 17.71 -35.94 6.46
N GLY A 394 16.85 -35.16 7.12
CA GLY A 394 16.69 -35.16 8.58
C GLY A 394 17.95 -34.75 9.36
N SER A 395 18.97 -34.26 8.67
CA SER A 395 20.28 -33.84 9.18
C SER A 395 21.00 -33.00 8.12
N ILE A 396 22.18 -32.43 8.45
CA ILE A 396 22.99 -31.71 7.47
C ILE A 396 23.76 -32.74 6.62
N PRO A 397 23.50 -32.83 5.29
CA PRO A 397 24.15 -33.80 4.41
C PRO A 397 25.64 -33.52 4.20
N GLU A 398 26.39 -34.57 3.84
CA GLU A 398 27.81 -34.50 3.51
C GLU A 398 28.05 -34.13 2.05
N VAL A 399 29.25 -33.65 1.73
CA VAL A 399 29.64 -33.33 0.34
C VAL A 399 29.60 -34.60 -0.50
N GLY A 400 28.88 -34.55 -1.63
CA GLY A 400 28.66 -35.69 -2.53
C GLY A 400 27.37 -36.45 -2.27
N ASP A 401 26.63 -36.18 -1.20
CA ASP A 401 25.34 -36.80 -0.95
C ASP A 401 24.32 -36.40 -2.02
N VAL A 402 23.49 -37.37 -2.41
CA VAL A 402 22.48 -37.22 -3.46
C VAL A 402 21.09 -37.55 -2.93
N ALA A 403 20.15 -36.62 -3.12
CA ALA A 403 18.74 -36.78 -2.80
C ALA A 403 17.89 -36.57 -4.04
N VAL A 404 16.81 -37.34 -4.18
CA VAL A 404 15.88 -37.18 -5.29
C VAL A 404 14.55 -36.67 -4.75
N LEU A 405 14.17 -35.48 -5.17
CA LEU A 405 12.86 -34.89 -4.94
C LEU A 405 12.35 -34.42 -6.30
N ALA A 406 11.54 -35.28 -6.92
CA ALA A 406 11.11 -35.10 -8.30
C ALA A 406 10.50 -33.70 -8.52
N PRO A 407 10.88 -32.99 -9.62
CA PRO A 407 11.65 -33.49 -10.75
C PRO A 407 13.17 -33.31 -10.65
N TYR A 408 13.74 -33.04 -9.47
CA TYR A 408 15.17 -32.78 -9.29
C TYR A 408 15.92 -33.88 -8.55
N GLU A 409 17.15 -34.14 -8.99
CA GLU A 409 18.21 -34.78 -8.22
C GLU A 409 19.12 -33.69 -7.66
N PHE A 410 19.28 -33.65 -6.34
CA PHE A 410 20.11 -32.70 -5.62
C PHE A 410 21.43 -33.38 -5.27
N ARG A 411 22.55 -32.71 -5.51
CA ARG A 411 23.88 -33.14 -5.07
C ARG A 411 24.55 -32.03 -4.29
N VAL A 412 25.01 -32.34 -3.08
CA VAL A 412 25.76 -31.38 -2.25
C VAL A 412 27.16 -31.21 -2.82
N LEU A 413 27.53 -29.98 -3.19
CA LEU A 413 28.84 -29.67 -3.76
C LEU A 413 29.81 -29.17 -2.69
N GLU A 414 29.34 -28.28 -1.82
CA GLU A 414 30.16 -27.66 -0.77
C GLU A 414 29.34 -27.49 0.51
N ARG A 415 30.02 -27.68 1.66
CA ARG A 415 29.43 -27.44 2.98
C ARG A 415 30.44 -26.84 3.94
N SER A 416 29.93 -25.99 4.82
CA SER A 416 30.60 -25.51 6.01
C SER A 416 30.23 -26.38 7.21
N ARG A 417 30.81 -26.12 8.39
CA ARG A 417 30.63 -26.97 9.59
C ARG A 417 29.17 -27.22 9.99
N ARG A 418 28.26 -26.29 9.68
CA ARG A 418 26.86 -26.32 10.15
C ARG A 418 25.82 -26.03 9.07
N VAL A 419 26.25 -25.75 7.84
CA VAL A 419 25.35 -25.31 6.76
C VAL A 419 25.89 -25.85 5.45
N ILE A 420 24.99 -26.16 4.53
CA ILE A 420 25.32 -26.43 3.13
C ILE A 420 25.62 -25.08 2.46
N ASP A 421 26.67 -24.99 1.66
CA ASP A 421 27.02 -23.73 0.98
C ASP A 421 26.53 -23.76 -0.47
N LEU A 422 26.70 -24.90 -1.16
CA LEU A 422 26.42 -25.02 -2.59
C LEU A 422 25.81 -26.37 -2.97
N VAL A 423 24.77 -26.32 -3.81
CA VAL A 423 24.02 -27.51 -4.25
C VAL A 423 23.92 -27.52 -5.78
N GLN A 424 24.08 -28.69 -6.38
CA GLN A 424 23.76 -28.95 -7.78
C GLN A 424 22.36 -29.56 -7.89
N LEU A 425 21.51 -29.01 -8.76
CA LEU A 425 20.20 -29.56 -9.09
C LEU A 425 20.24 -30.07 -10.53
N ARG A 426 19.85 -31.32 -10.75
CA ARG A 426 19.71 -31.93 -12.07
C ARG A 426 18.26 -32.31 -12.32
N VAL A 427 17.68 -31.84 -13.41
CA VAL A 427 16.32 -32.22 -13.84
C VAL A 427 16.33 -33.68 -14.29
N VAL A 428 15.56 -34.51 -13.60
CA VAL A 428 15.33 -35.90 -13.97
C VAL A 428 14.10 -35.94 -14.88
N ARG A 429 14.32 -36.10 -16.19
CA ARG A 429 13.23 -36.40 -17.12
C ARG A 429 12.77 -37.84 -16.86
N ALA A 430 11.48 -38.03 -16.65
CA ALA A 430 10.88 -39.36 -16.64
C ALA A 430 10.94 -39.93 -18.07
N GLU A 431 12.05 -40.56 -18.43
CA GLU A 431 12.03 -41.59 -19.48
C GLU A 431 11.55 -42.90 -18.85
N GLU A 432 10.59 -43.53 -19.52
CA GLU A 432 9.98 -44.83 -19.23
C GLU A 432 10.93 -45.80 -18.51
N ASN A 433 10.68 -46.04 -17.22
CA ASN A 433 11.08 -47.28 -16.57
C ASN A 433 9.87 -47.85 -15.86
N ASP A 434 9.22 -48.76 -16.58
CA ASP A 434 8.25 -49.73 -16.11
C ASP A 434 8.97 -50.68 -15.13
N GLU A 435 8.92 -50.40 -13.83
CA GLU A 435 8.98 -51.43 -12.79
C GLU A 435 8.36 -50.90 -11.47
N PRO A 436 7.30 -51.52 -10.94
CA PRO A 436 6.68 -51.09 -9.70
C PRO A 436 7.46 -51.63 -8.51
N ARG A 437 8.01 -50.75 -7.67
CA ARG A 437 8.47 -51.15 -6.32
C ARG A 437 7.97 -50.21 -5.24
N THR A 438 6.90 -50.71 -4.60
CA THR A 438 6.57 -50.64 -3.16
C THR A 438 6.52 -49.28 -2.50
N ASP A 439 5.31 -48.74 -2.52
CA ASP A 439 4.56 -48.24 -1.36
C ASP A 439 5.33 -48.16 -0.03
N LEU A 440 5.66 -46.93 0.35
CA LEU A 440 5.93 -46.51 1.73
C LEU A 440 5.04 -45.29 2.01
N SER A 441 3.73 -45.47 1.83
CA SER A 441 2.72 -44.65 2.50
C SER A 441 2.37 -45.29 3.84
N ALA A 442 3.27 -45.15 4.82
CA ALA A 442 2.95 -45.32 6.22
C ALA A 442 3.94 -44.50 7.05
N GLU A 443 3.39 -43.48 7.73
CA GLU A 443 4.01 -42.65 8.76
C GLU A 443 4.99 -41.57 8.26
N ILE A 444 4.45 -40.39 7.92
CA ILE A 444 4.47 -39.16 8.74
C ILE A 444 3.40 -38.21 8.24
#